data_AF-A0A1J4SB55-F1
#
_entry.id   AF-A0A1J4SB55-F1
#
_cell.length_a   1.000
_cell.length_b   1.000
_cell.length_c   1.000
_cell.angle_alpha   90.00
_cell.angle_beta   90.00
_cell.angle_gamma   90.00
#
_symmetry.space_group_name_H-M   'P 1'
#
loop_
_entity.id
_entity.type
_entity.pdbx_description
1 polymer ?
#
loop_
_entity_poly.entity_id
_entity_poly.type
_entity_poly.pdbx_seq_one_letter_code
_entity_poly.pdbx_strand_id
1 'polypeptide(L)'
;MSNKIEEVLKKGLLAGLGLVAITKEKAQEIAGGLIEKGETSRKDVNAVARVIFERAQKGREAIESKIEETMKKIIARMNIPTREEFQELKKMVEEIRKKSNTRIKK
;
A
#
# COMPACT_ATOMS: atom_id res chain seq x y z
N MET A 1 -1.47 -13.31 -18.69
CA MET A 1 -2.50 -13.10 -17.65
C MET A 1 -2.02 -12.27 -16.45
N SER A 2 -0.71 -12.00 -16.27
CA SER A 2 -0.17 -11.22 -15.14
C SER A 2 -0.56 -9.74 -15.07
N ASN A 3 -1.01 -9.13 -16.18
CA ASN A 3 -1.22 -7.67 -16.22
C ASN A 3 -2.56 -7.23 -15.61
N LYS A 4 -3.58 -8.10 -15.54
CA LYS A 4 -4.91 -7.72 -15.03
C LYS A 4 -4.92 -7.43 -13.53
N ILE A 5 -4.14 -8.17 -12.74
CA ILE A 5 -4.06 -7.98 -11.29
C ILE A 5 -3.32 -6.67 -10.97
N GLU A 6 -2.24 -6.39 -11.70
CA GLU A 6 -1.49 -5.14 -11.56
C GLU A 6 -2.36 -3.93 -11.94
N GLU A 7 -3.17 -4.06 -12.99
CA GLU A 7 -4.07 -3.00 -13.44
C GLU A 7 -5.24 -2.77 -12.46
N VAL A 8 -5.79 -3.83 -11.87
CA VAL A 8 -6.85 -3.74 -10.84
C VAL A 8 -6.29 -3.18 -9.53
N LEU A 9 -5.07 -3.56 -9.13
CA LEU A 9 -4.39 -2.96 -7.99
C LEU A 9 -4.07 -1.49 -8.24
N LYS A 10 -3.52 -1.13 -9.41
CA LYS A 10 -3.24 0.27 -9.78
C LYS A 10 -4.52 1.11 -9.82
N LYS A 11 -5.59 0.60 -10.44
CA LYS A 11 -6.89 1.29 -10.50
C LYS A 11 -7.55 1.37 -9.13
N GLY A 12 -7.48 0.33 -8.31
CA GLY A 12 -7.98 0.31 -6.94
C GLY A 12 -7.21 1.25 -6.01
N LEU A 13 -5.89 1.34 -6.16
CA LEU A 13 -5.03 2.29 -5.44
C LEU A 13 -5.32 3.73 -5.89
N LEU A 14 -5.41 3.99 -7.19
CA LEU A 14 -5.74 5.32 -7.73
C LEU A 14 -7.17 5.77 -7.35
N ALA A 15 -8.12 4.83 -7.32
CA ALA A 15 -9.48 5.10 -6.84
C ALA A 15 -9.52 5.28 -5.31
N GLY A 16 -8.69 4.55 -4.55
CA GLY A 16 -8.54 4.68 -3.10
C GLY A 16 -7.79 5.95 -2.67
N LEU A 17 -6.92 6.48 -3.54
CA LEU A 17 -6.26 7.79 -3.37
C LEU A 17 -7.23 8.97 -3.57
N GLY A 18 -8.46 8.70 -3.99
CA GLY A 18 -9.50 9.70 -4.21
C GLY A 18 -10.01 10.41 -2.96
N LEU A 19 -9.43 10.21 -1.76
CA LEU A 19 -9.96 10.83 -0.53
C LEU A 19 -9.00 11.53 0.46
N VAL A 20 -7.69 11.27 0.63
CA VAL A 20 -6.97 11.92 1.78
C VAL A 20 -5.46 12.16 1.58
N ALA A 21 -5.05 12.92 0.56
CA ALA A 21 -3.76 13.60 0.62
C ALA A 21 -3.97 15.01 1.17
N ILE A 22 -3.95 15.18 2.49
CA ILE A 22 -3.84 16.53 3.07
C ILE A 22 -2.44 17.03 2.74
N THR A 23 -2.35 17.90 1.73
CA THR A 23 -1.11 18.61 1.41
C THR A 23 -0.91 19.76 2.38
N LYS A 24 0.30 20.32 2.39
CA LYS A 24 0.62 21.48 3.23
C LYS A 24 -0.30 22.66 2.90
N GLU A 25 -0.59 22.86 1.62
CA GLU A 25 -1.47 23.91 1.11
C GLU A 25 -2.91 23.69 1.59
N LYS A 26 -3.41 22.44 1.52
CA LYS A 26 -4.75 22.14 2.01
C LYS A 26 -4.87 22.28 3.52
N ALA A 27 -3.82 21.95 4.27
CA ALA A 27 -3.79 22.18 5.70
C ALA A 27 -3.78 23.67 6.06
N GLN A 28 -3.11 24.51 5.26
CA GLN A 28 -3.14 25.97 5.41
C GLN A 28 -4.51 26.57 5.08
N GLU A 29 -5.18 26.07 4.04
CA GLU A 29 -6.55 26.48 3.68
C GLU A 29 -7.55 26.16 4.81
N ILE A 30 -7.48 24.94 5.36
CA ILE A 30 -8.32 24.52 6.49
C ILE A 30 -8.04 25.39 7.73
N ALA A 31 -6.77 25.62 8.05
CA ALA A 31 -6.38 26.48 9.16
C ALA A 31 -6.86 27.93 8.96
N GLY A 32 -6.79 28.44 7.73
CA GLY A 32 -7.30 29.76 7.35
C GLY A 32 -8.81 29.90 7.59
N GLY A 33 -9.58 28.90 7.18
CA GLY A 33 -11.03 28.88 7.40
C GLY A 33 -11.44 28.84 8.88
N LEU A 34 -10.60 28.28 9.76
CA LEU A 34 -10.83 28.33 11.21
C LEU A 34 -10.64 29.74 11.80
N ILE A 35 -9.78 30.57 11.21
CA ILE A 35 -9.61 31.98 11.60
C ILE A 35 -10.84 32.79 11.19
N GLU A 36 -11.32 32.59 9.96
CA GLU A 36 -12.48 33.32 9.43
C GLU A 36 -13.72 33.07 10.27
N LYS A 37 -13.84 31.86 10.83
CA LYS A 37 -14.89 31.48 11.79
C LYS A 37 -14.66 31.98 13.21
N GLY A 38 -13.52 32.63 13.49
CA GLY A 38 -13.16 33.11 14.82
C GLY A 38 -12.72 32.01 15.80
N GLU A 39 -12.54 30.77 15.33
CA GLU A 39 -12.16 29.62 16.17
C GLU A 39 -10.66 29.60 16.51
N THR A 40 -9.84 30.39 15.81
CA THR A 40 -8.40 30.52 16.10
C THR A 40 -7.85 31.90 15.75
N SER A 41 -6.77 32.32 16.43
CA SER A 41 -6.10 33.59 16.16
C SER A 41 -5.23 33.53 14.90
N ARG A 42 -5.12 34.66 14.19
CA ARG A 42 -4.21 34.84 13.03
C ARG A 42 -2.74 34.57 13.36
N LYS A 43 -2.35 34.61 14.64
CA LYS A 43 -0.96 34.32 15.06
C LYS A 43 -0.63 32.83 15.04
N ASP A 44 -1.64 31.95 15.08
CA ASP A 44 -1.46 30.51 15.32
C ASP A 44 -1.73 29.65 14.09
N VAL A 45 -2.03 30.26 12.94
CA VAL A 45 -2.45 29.60 11.70
C VAL A 45 -1.45 28.56 11.22
N ASN A 46 -0.17 28.93 11.24
CA ASN A 46 0.91 28.04 10.81
C ASN A 46 1.07 26.87 11.78
N ALA A 47 0.84 27.07 13.08
CA ALA A 47 0.89 26.01 14.07
C ALA A 47 -0.29 25.04 13.90
N VAL A 48 -1.50 25.56 13.68
CA VAL A 48 -2.72 24.74 13.43
C VAL A 48 -2.58 23.94 12.13
N ALA A 49 -2.14 24.58 11.04
CA ALA A 49 -1.89 23.90 9.77
C ALA A 49 -0.85 22.78 9.92
N ARG A 50 0.22 23.03 10.68
CA ARG A 50 1.25 22.02 10.97
C ARG A 50 0.67 20.82 11.74
N VAL A 51 -0.14 21.06 12.77
CA VAL A 51 -0.78 19.98 13.54
C VAL A 51 -1.73 19.15 12.66
N ILE A 52 -2.52 19.79 11.80
CA ILE A 52 -3.40 19.11 10.85
C ILE A 52 -2.58 18.23 9.90
N PHE A 53 -1.50 18.77 9.35
CA PHE A 53 -0.62 18.03 8.45
C PHE A 53 0.06 16.85 9.14
N GLU A 54 0.63 17.05 10.33
CA GLU A 54 1.29 15.98 11.09
C GLU A 54 0.31 14.86 11.49
N ARG A 55 -0.92 15.20 11.89
CA ARG A 55 -1.97 14.20 12.17
C ARG A 55 -2.38 13.43 10.91
N ALA A 56 -2.48 14.11 9.79
CA ALA A 56 -2.79 13.47 8.51
C ALA A 56 -1.70 12.48 8.09
N GLN A 57 -0.41 12.85 8.24
CA GLN A 57 0.71 11.95 7.97
C GLN A 57 0.69 10.70 8.86
N LYS A 58 0.50 10.87 10.17
CA LYS A 58 0.39 9.73 11.09
C LYS A 58 -0.80 8.82 10.78
N GLY A 59 -1.95 9.41 10.43
CA GLY A 59 -3.14 8.65 10.02
C GLY A 59 -2.88 7.85 8.74
N ARG A 60 -2.14 8.43 7.79
CA ARG A 60 -1.74 7.76 6.55
C ARG A 60 -0.86 6.55 6.81
N GLU A 61 0.20 6.68 7.61
CA GLU A 61 1.10 5.56 7.95
C GLU A 61 0.34 4.39 8.61
N ALA A 62 -0.60 4.69 9.51
CA ALA A 62 -1.43 3.67 10.15
C ALA A 62 -2.35 2.95 9.15
N ILE A 63 -2.94 3.67 8.19
CA ILE A 63 -3.76 3.10 7.13
C ILE A 63 -2.92 2.25 6.19
N GLU A 64 -1.76 2.75 5.74
CA GLU A 64 -0.84 2.01 4.88
C GLU A 64 -0.42 0.68 5.53
N SER A 65 -0.05 0.73 6.82
CA SER A 65 0.27 -0.47 7.62
C SER A 65 -0.90 -1.44 7.69
N LYS A 66 -2.12 -0.93 7.87
CA LYS A 66 -3.32 -1.78 7.97
C LYS A 66 -3.67 -2.44 6.63
N ILE A 67 -3.48 -1.72 5.53
CA ILE A 67 -3.67 -2.24 4.18
C ILE A 67 -2.66 -3.35 3.92
N GLU A 68 -1.38 -3.14 4.25
CA GLU A 68 -0.34 -4.16 4.07
C GLU A 68 -0.66 -5.44 4.87
N GLU A 69 -1.05 -5.29 6.14
CA GLU A 69 -1.46 -6.40 6.99
C GLU A 69 -2.66 -7.16 6.40
N THR A 70 -3.64 -6.42 5.88
CA THR A 70 -4.85 -6.99 5.28
C THR A 70 -4.52 -7.74 3.99
N MET A 71 -3.67 -7.17 3.14
CA MET A 71 -3.22 -7.81 1.90
C MET A 71 -2.44 -9.10 2.19
N LYS A 72 -1.53 -9.09 3.17
CA LYS A 72 -0.82 -10.31 3.62
C LYS A 72 -1.80 -11.40 4.04
N LYS A 73 -2.84 -11.05 4.81
CA LYS A 73 -3.88 -12.01 5.23
C LYS A 73 -4.71 -12.55 4.07
N ILE A 74 -5.06 -11.71 3.10
CA ILE A 74 -5.82 -12.14 1.91
C ILE A 74 -4.99 -13.12 1.08
N ILE A 75 -3.73 -12.79 0.79
CA ILE A 75 -2.84 -13.66 0.02
C ILE A 75 -2.66 -15.01 0.74
N ALA A 76 -2.43 -14.99 2.06
CA ALA A 76 -2.34 -16.20 2.86
C ALA A 76 -3.62 -17.06 2.82
N ARG A 77 -4.80 -16.43 2.77
CA ARG A 77 -6.09 -17.14 2.64
C ARG A 77 -6.36 -17.67 1.24
N MET A 78 -5.76 -17.08 0.20
CA MET A 78 -6.05 -17.43 -1.18
C MET A 78 -5.31 -18.70 -1.66
N ASN A 79 -4.60 -19.42 -0.80
CA ASN A 79 -3.83 -20.62 -1.14
C ASN A 79 -2.88 -20.39 -2.35
N ILE A 80 -2.40 -19.14 -2.50
CA ILE A 80 -1.44 -18.74 -3.53
C ILE A 80 -0.03 -18.90 -2.93
N PRO A 81 0.85 -19.69 -3.55
CA PRO A 81 2.23 -19.82 -3.09
C PRO A 81 2.99 -18.52 -3.26
N THR A 82 3.91 -18.25 -2.33
CA THR A 82 4.84 -17.12 -2.41
C THR A 82 5.77 -17.26 -3.62
N ARG A 83 6.47 -16.18 -3.97
CA ARG A 83 7.44 -16.22 -5.08
C ARG A 83 8.58 -17.19 -4.75
N GLU A 84 9.00 -17.22 -3.50
CA GLU A 84 10.04 -18.11 -2.97
C GLU A 84 9.60 -19.57 -3.09
N GLU A 85 8.42 -19.90 -2.54
CA GLU A 85 7.84 -21.26 -2.60
C GLU A 85 7.69 -21.75 -4.05
N PHE A 86 7.25 -20.87 -4.96
CA PHE A 86 7.14 -21.21 -6.37
C PHE A 86 8.50 -21.51 -7.02
N GLN A 87 9.55 -20.76 -6.67
CA GLN A 87 10.90 -20.99 -7.21
C GLN A 87 11.53 -22.26 -6.66
N GLU A 88 11.30 -22.59 -5.39
CA GLU A 88 11.70 -23.86 -4.80
C GLU A 88 11.01 -25.03 -5.51
N LEU A 89 9.70 -24.94 -5.71
CA LEU A 89 8.95 -25.94 -6.47
C LEU A 89 9.51 -26.11 -7.89
N LYS A 90 9.81 -24.99 -8.57
CA LYS A 90 10.41 -25.03 -9.91
C LYS A 90 11.77 -25.73 -9.92
N LYS A 91 12.65 -25.45 -8.95
CA LYS A 91 13.95 -26.13 -8.82
C LYS A 91 13.79 -27.63 -8.61
N MET A 92 12.91 -28.04 -7.69
CA MET A 92 12.63 -29.46 -7.44
C MET A 92 12.14 -30.18 -8.70
N VAL A 93 11.23 -29.54 -9.46
CA VAL A 93 10.74 -30.09 -10.74
C VAL A 93 11.88 -30.23 -11.76
N GLU A 94 12.77 -29.25 -11.87
CA GLU A 94 13.92 -29.32 -12.77
C GLU A 94 14.91 -30.44 -12.38
N GLU A 95 15.17 -30.64 -11.09
CA GLU A 95 16.02 -31.72 -10.60
C GLU A 95 15.43 -33.11 -10.88
N ILE A 96 14.13 -33.28 -10.64
CA ILE A 96 13.42 -34.53 -10.94
C ILE A 96 13.47 -34.81 -12.45
N ARG A 97 13.27 -33.79 -13.29
CA ARG A 97 13.35 -33.92 -14.75
C ARG A 97 14.74 -34.36 -15.20
N LYS A 98 15.80 -33.79 -14.63
CA LYS A 98 17.19 -34.19 -14.93
C LYS A 98 17.48 -35.63 -14.51
N LYS A 99 17.03 -36.06 -13.31
CA LYS A 99 17.20 -37.44 -12.81
C LYS A 99 16.43 -38.46 -13.65
N SER A 100 15.22 -38.12 -14.09
CA SER A 100 14.41 -39.00 -14.96
C SER A 100 15.05 -39.16 -16.34
N ASN A 101 15.58 -38.07 -16.91
CA ASN A 101 16.23 -38.11 -18.22
C ASN A 101 17.58 -38.87 -18.21
N THR A 102 18.26 -38.93 -17.06
CA THR A 102 19.50 -39.72 -16.90
C THR A 102 19.23 -41.21 -16.71
N ARG A 103 18.07 -41.60 -16.16
CA ARG A 103 17.65 -43.01 -16.08
C ARG A 103 17.21 -43.58 -17.43
N ILE A 104 16.70 -42.76 -18.35
CA ILE A 104 16.25 -43.22 -19.68
C ILE A 104 17.43 -43.44 -20.66
N LYS A 105 18.63 -42.90 -20.35
CA LYS A 105 19.84 -43.01 -21.18
C LYS A 105 20.82 -44.11 -20.75
N LYS A 106 20.48 -44.92 -19.75
CA LYS A 106 21.21 -46.13 -19.34
C LYS A 106 20.39 -47.35 -19.74
#